data_AF-A0A5D9CR12-F1
#
_entry.id   AF-A0A5D9CR12-F1
#
_cell.length_a   1.000
_cell.length_b   1.000
_cell.length_c   1.000
_cell.angle_alpha   90.00
_cell.angle_beta   90.00
_cell.angle_gamma   90.00
#
_symmetry.space_group_name_H-M   'P 1'
#
loop_
_entity.id
_entity.type
_entity.pdbx_description
1 polymer ?
#
loop_
_entity_poly.entity_id
_entity_poly.type
_entity_poly.pdbx_seq_one_letter_code
_entity_poly.pdbx_strand_id
1 'polypeptide(L)'
;MIVSKIVDLKRMVLISPELLIGVLVFCFFSEYPEIFVNITAEIKEGSNIPDIVSVLPFSFVAISYQLGMGVIRPGDEEENKLLYEWPYYWMLEHRFYGSLIICILCSISVIFFYLNPTNMGDAALGGILTAAISISATTVFLLAIARLTLRKILTLYR
;
A
#
# COMPACT_ATOMS: atom_id res chain seq x y z
N MET A 1 -22.92 12.62 -13.30
CA MET A 1 -22.12 11.40 -13.50
C MET A 1 -20.65 11.58 -13.11
N ILE A 2 -19.94 12.61 -13.58
CA ILE A 2 -18.54 12.86 -13.19
C ILE A 2 -18.41 13.29 -11.72
N VAL A 3 -19.30 14.18 -11.26
CA VAL A 3 -19.30 14.67 -9.87
C VAL A 3 -19.50 13.55 -8.84
N SER A 4 -20.39 12.59 -9.11
CA SER A 4 -20.59 11.43 -8.23
C SER A 4 -19.35 10.54 -8.17
N LYS A 5 -18.71 10.28 -9.31
CA LYS A 5 -17.45 9.50 -9.37
C LYS A 5 -16.32 10.13 -8.56
N ILE A 6 -16.20 11.47 -8.58
CA ILE A 6 -15.20 12.19 -7.79
C ILE A 6 -15.49 12.09 -6.28
N VAL A 7 -16.76 12.17 -5.88
CA VAL A 7 -17.16 12.00 -4.47
C VAL A 7 -16.87 10.59 -3.98
N ASP A 8 -17.17 9.58 -4.80
CA ASP A 8 -16.87 8.18 -4.48
C ASP A 8 -15.36 7.94 -4.36
N LEU A 9 -14.55 8.52 -5.25
CA LEU A 9 -13.10 8.43 -5.19
C LEU A 9 -12.54 9.09 -3.91
N LYS A 10 -13.05 10.28 -3.54
CA LYS A 10 -12.67 10.94 -2.28
C LYS A 10 -13.01 10.09 -1.07
N ARG A 11 -14.21 9.51 -1.05
CA ARG A 11 -14.66 8.64 0.05
C ARG A 11 -13.78 7.40 0.18
N MET A 12 -13.39 6.84 -0.97
CA MET A 12 -12.53 5.67 -1.04
C MET A 12 -11.11 5.94 -0.52
N VAL A 13 -10.59 7.16 -0.68
CA VAL A 13 -9.29 7.56 -0.11
C VAL A 13 -9.40 7.91 1.37
N LEU A 14 -10.42 8.69 1.76
CA LEU A 14 -10.59 9.17 3.13
C LEU A 14 -11.04 8.09 4.11
N ILE A 15 -11.74 7.07 3.62
CA ILE A 15 -12.18 5.91 4.42
C ILE A 15 -11.42 4.68 3.92
N SER A 16 -10.11 4.83 3.75
CA SER A 16 -9.23 3.75 3.34
C SER A 16 -8.59 3.11 4.58
N PRO A 17 -8.46 1.77 4.64
CA PRO A 17 -7.70 1.12 5.70
C PRO A 17 -6.24 1.60 5.74
N GLU A 18 -5.67 1.99 4.60
CA GLU A 18 -4.34 2.59 4.52
C GLU A 18 -4.22 3.87 5.34
N LEU A 19 -5.20 4.79 5.22
CA LEU A 19 -5.24 6.01 6.01
C LEU A 19 -5.40 5.70 7.50
N LEU A 20 -6.27 4.74 7.85
CA LEU A 20 -6.46 4.31 9.23
C LEU A 20 -5.15 3.82 9.86
N ILE A 21 -4.37 3.01 9.14
CA ILE A 21 -3.05 2.56 9.60
C ILE A 21 -2.10 3.75 9.77
N GLY A 22 -2.09 4.69 8.83
CA GLY A 22 -1.30 5.92 8.95
C GLY A 22 -1.65 6.73 10.21
N VAL A 23 -2.95 6.90 10.50
CA VAL A 23 -3.42 7.58 11.72
C VAL A 23 -3.02 6.80 12.96
N LEU A 24 -3.16 5.48 12.96
CA LEU A 24 -2.76 4.64 14.10
C LEU A 24 -1.26 4.79 14.38
N VAL A 25 -0.40 4.69 13.36
CA VAL A 25 1.05 4.88 13.54
C VAL A 25 1.35 6.29 14.06
N PHE A 26 0.66 7.32 13.56
CA PHE A 26 0.82 8.70 14.05
C PHE A 26 0.40 8.86 15.53
N CYS A 27 -0.71 8.25 15.93
CA CYS A 27 -1.15 8.22 17.33
C CYS A 27 -0.12 7.51 18.22
N PHE A 28 0.37 6.33 17.79
CA PHE A 28 1.42 5.61 18.52
C PHE A 28 2.72 6.40 18.61
N PHE A 29 3.09 7.12 17.55
CA PHE A 29 4.27 7.99 17.53
C PHE A 29 4.15 9.16 18.52
N SER A 30 2.96 9.73 18.64
CA SER A 30 2.71 10.84 19.55
C SER A 30 2.77 10.42 21.02
N GLU A 31 2.28 9.23 21.34
CA GLU A 31 2.22 8.71 22.71
C GLU A 31 3.52 7.99 23.14
N TYR A 32 4.19 7.28 22.22
CA TYR A 32 5.34 6.42 22.53
C TYR A 32 6.51 6.62 21.56
N PRO A 33 7.11 7.84 21.49
CA PRO A 33 8.20 8.14 20.55
C PRO A 33 9.44 7.26 20.77
N GLU A 34 9.70 6.80 21.99
CA GLU A 34 10.85 5.95 22.33
C GLU A 34 10.85 4.62 21.57
N ILE A 35 9.67 4.05 21.28
CA ILE A 35 9.57 2.82 20.49
C ILE A 35 10.17 3.03 19.09
N PHE A 36 9.91 4.18 18.48
CA PHE A 36 10.40 4.50 17.14
C PHE A 36 11.89 4.84 17.11
N VAL A 37 12.42 5.40 18.21
CA VAL A 37 13.87 5.55 18.41
C VAL A 37 14.52 4.18 18.44
N ASN A 38 13.98 3.24 19.22
CA ASN A 38 14.51 1.88 19.34
C ASN A 38 14.49 1.14 18.01
N ILE A 39 13.38 1.23 17.26
CA ILE A 39 13.28 0.66 15.90
C ILE A 39 14.40 1.23 15.00
N THR A 40 14.63 2.53 15.06
CA THR A 40 15.67 3.19 14.25
C THR A 40 17.06 2.76 14.67
N ALA A 41 17.31 2.68 15.99
CA ALA A 41 18.59 2.23 16.54
C ALA A 41 18.90 0.79 16.14
N GLU A 42 17.95 -0.14 16.32
CA GLU A 42 18.12 -1.55 15.94
C GLU A 42 18.41 -1.70 14.45
N ILE A 43 17.73 -0.94 13.61
CA ILE A 43 17.96 -0.99 12.16
C ILE A 43 19.31 -0.38 11.81
N LYS A 44 19.71 0.73 12.42
CA LYS A 44 20.99 1.40 12.18
C LYS A 44 22.20 0.60 12.67
N GLU A 45 22.05 -0.08 13.79
CA GLU A 45 23.10 -0.93 14.37
C GLU A 45 23.20 -2.29 13.67
N GLY A 46 22.12 -2.74 13.03
CA GLY A 46 22.11 -3.94 12.21
C GLY A 46 22.87 -3.76 10.89
N SER A 47 23.60 -4.79 10.45
CA SER A 47 24.27 -4.82 9.14
C SER A 47 23.31 -4.83 7.94
N ASN A 48 22.00 -4.90 8.18
CA ASN A 48 20.98 -5.21 7.17
C ASN A 48 20.30 -3.96 6.57
N ILE A 49 20.72 -2.74 6.92
CA ILE A 49 20.14 -1.50 6.35
C ILE A 49 20.15 -1.52 4.82
N PRO A 50 21.26 -1.87 4.13
CA PRO A 50 21.27 -1.84 2.67
C PRO A 50 20.27 -2.84 2.09
N ASP A 51 20.09 -4.00 2.72
CA ASP A 51 19.14 -5.02 2.29
C ASP A 51 17.69 -4.57 2.50
N ILE A 52 17.37 -3.97 3.65
CA ILE A 52 16.05 -3.43 3.93
C ILE A 52 15.71 -2.32 2.94
N VAL A 53 16.64 -1.38 2.70
CA VAL A 53 16.41 -0.23 1.83
C VAL A 53 16.40 -0.60 0.35
N SER A 54 17.13 -1.65 -0.05
CA SER A 54 17.20 -2.08 -1.45
C SER A 54 16.14 -3.12 -1.83
N VAL A 55 15.69 -3.97 -0.90
CA VAL A 55 14.77 -5.06 -1.22
C VAL A 55 13.32 -4.68 -0.91
N LEU A 56 13.06 -4.11 0.27
CA LEU A 56 11.71 -3.93 0.77
C LEU A 56 10.86 -2.95 -0.08
N PRO A 57 11.38 -1.79 -0.50
CA PRO A 57 10.64 -0.85 -1.36
C PRO A 57 10.23 -1.46 -2.71
N PHE A 58 11.14 -2.21 -3.33
CA PHE A 58 10.89 -2.82 -4.63
C PHE A 58 9.96 -4.03 -4.51
N SER A 59 10.09 -4.80 -3.42
CA SER A 59 9.24 -5.96 -3.15
C SER A 59 7.77 -5.56 -2.99
N PHE A 60 7.47 -4.52 -2.22
CA PHE A 60 6.08 -4.08 -2.04
C PHE A 60 5.45 -3.58 -3.34
N VAL A 61 6.20 -2.82 -4.15
CA VAL A 61 5.71 -2.35 -5.46
C VAL A 61 5.50 -3.52 -6.42
N ALA A 62 6.47 -4.45 -6.50
CA ALA A 62 6.39 -5.61 -7.38
C ALA A 62 5.22 -6.54 -7.00
N ILE A 63 5.05 -6.83 -5.71
CA ILE A 63 3.95 -7.66 -5.20
C ILE A 63 2.61 -6.95 -5.44
N SER A 64 2.52 -5.64 -5.16
CA SER A 64 1.32 -4.85 -5.41
C SER A 64 0.95 -4.86 -6.89
N TYR A 65 1.93 -4.71 -7.80
CA TYR A 65 1.70 -4.81 -9.24
C TYR A 65 1.22 -6.21 -9.64
N GLN A 66 1.89 -7.26 -9.18
CA GLN A 66 1.52 -8.64 -9.51
C GLN A 66 0.12 -9.00 -9.03
N LEU A 67 -0.23 -8.65 -7.79
CA LEU A 67 -1.57 -8.88 -7.24
C LEU A 67 -2.62 -8.02 -7.94
N GLY A 68 -2.32 -6.75 -8.17
CA GLY A 68 -3.19 -5.79 -8.82
C GLY A 68 -3.51 -6.16 -10.27
N MET A 69 -2.52 -6.63 -11.03
CA MET A 69 -2.75 -7.21 -12.36
C MET A 69 -3.70 -8.39 -12.30
N GLY A 70 -3.57 -9.25 -11.28
CA GLY A 70 -4.50 -10.36 -11.05
C GLY A 70 -5.90 -9.94 -10.57
N VAL A 71 -6.09 -8.67 -10.19
CA VAL A 71 -7.39 -8.08 -9.84
C VAL A 71 -8.07 -7.54 -11.10
N ILE A 72 -7.36 -6.79 -11.94
CA ILE A 72 -7.94 -6.18 -13.16
C ILE A 72 -8.00 -7.16 -14.34
N ARG A 73 -7.18 -8.22 -14.32
CA ARG A 73 -7.12 -9.28 -15.33
C ARG A 73 -6.98 -10.66 -14.67
N PRO A 74 -8.05 -11.18 -14.05
CA PRO A 74 -7.98 -12.37 -13.21
C PRO A 74 -7.83 -13.71 -13.95
N GLY A 75 -8.28 -13.81 -15.21
CA GLY A 75 -8.41 -15.07 -15.95
C GLY A 75 -8.38 -14.94 -17.48
N ASP A 76 -9.10 -15.81 -18.17
CA ASP A 76 -9.13 -15.93 -19.64
C ASP A 76 -9.84 -14.74 -20.31
N GLU A 77 -9.73 -14.60 -21.64
CA GLU A 77 -10.34 -13.50 -22.39
C GLU A 77 -11.84 -13.34 -22.14
N GLU A 78 -12.58 -14.43 -21.93
CA GLU A 78 -14.02 -14.38 -21.64
C GLU A 78 -14.32 -13.83 -20.24
N GLU A 79 -13.58 -14.27 -19.21
CA GLU A 79 -13.72 -13.75 -17.84
C GLU A 79 -13.34 -12.26 -17.77
N ASN A 80 -12.31 -11.86 -18.52
CA ASN A 80 -11.89 -10.47 -18.59
C ASN A 80 -12.93 -9.58 -19.30
N LYS A 81 -13.57 -10.07 -20.37
CA LYS A 81 -14.66 -9.34 -21.03
C LYS A 81 -15.82 -9.08 -20.07
N LEU A 82 -16.26 -10.11 -19.33
CA LEU A 82 -17.32 -9.98 -18.34
C LEU A 82 -16.98 -8.97 -17.24
N LEU A 83 -15.72 -8.95 -16.79
CA LEU A 83 -15.24 -7.97 -15.83
C LEU A 83 -15.22 -6.53 -16.40
N TYR A 84 -14.83 -6.35 -17.66
CA TYR A 84 -14.81 -5.04 -18.32
C TYR A 84 -16.21 -4.47 -18.58
N GLU A 85 -17.20 -5.33 -18.75
CA GLU A 85 -18.61 -4.94 -18.89
C GLU A 85 -19.24 -4.54 -17.55
N TRP A 86 -18.59 -4.86 -16.41
CA TRP A 86 -19.11 -4.50 -15.10
C TRP A 86 -19.18 -2.97 -14.93
N PRO A 87 -20.35 -2.38 -14.60
CA PRO A 87 -20.52 -0.92 -14.55
C PRO A 87 -19.57 -0.18 -13.58
N TYR A 88 -19.02 -0.89 -12.60
CA TYR A 88 -18.09 -0.37 -11.59
C TYR A 88 -16.63 -0.81 -11.81
N TYR A 89 -16.28 -1.38 -12.96
CA TYR A 89 -14.90 -1.77 -13.29
C TYR A 89 -13.90 -0.63 -13.08
N TRP A 90 -14.28 0.60 -13.43
CA TRP A 90 -13.45 1.80 -13.22
C TRP A 90 -13.04 1.98 -11.75
N MET A 91 -13.90 1.64 -10.77
CA MET A 91 -13.54 1.74 -9.35
C MET A 91 -12.43 0.75 -8.98
N LEU A 92 -12.47 -0.45 -9.57
CA LEU A 92 -11.47 -1.49 -9.35
C LEU A 92 -10.12 -1.09 -9.93
N GLU A 93 -10.14 -0.56 -11.15
CA GLU A 93 -8.95 -0.04 -11.84
C GLU A 93 -8.32 1.12 -11.06
N HIS A 94 -9.11 2.09 -10.61
CA HIS A 94 -8.61 3.18 -9.77
C HIS A 94 -8.09 2.70 -8.41
N ARG A 95 -8.70 1.67 -7.80
CA ARG A 95 -8.16 1.06 -6.56
C ARG A 95 -6.78 0.49 -6.80
N PHE A 96 -6.60 -0.26 -7.88
CA PHE A 96 -5.32 -0.84 -8.25
C PHE A 96 -4.26 0.25 -8.44
N TYR A 97 -4.54 1.26 -9.27
CA TYR A 97 -3.58 2.34 -9.49
C TYR A 97 -3.30 3.14 -8.21
N GLY A 98 -4.31 3.38 -7.38
CA GLY A 98 -4.16 4.00 -6.07
C GLY A 98 -3.24 3.20 -5.15
N SER A 99 -3.44 1.88 -5.06
CA SER A 99 -2.58 0.98 -4.30
C SER A 99 -1.13 1.01 -4.78
N LEU A 100 -0.92 1.01 -6.09
CA LEU A 100 0.42 1.07 -6.68
C LEU A 100 1.11 2.41 -6.37
N ILE A 101 0.40 3.53 -6.46
CA ILE A 101 0.91 4.85 -6.08
C ILE A 101 1.26 4.89 -4.58
N ILE A 102 0.40 4.35 -3.71
CA ILE A 102 0.67 4.30 -2.26
C ILE A 102 1.95 3.51 -1.98
N CYS A 103 2.11 2.32 -2.59
CA CYS A 103 3.32 1.53 -2.43
C CYS A 103 4.56 2.28 -2.94
N ILE A 104 4.49 2.96 -4.10
CA ILE A 104 5.60 3.77 -4.61
C ILE A 104 5.96 4.90 -3.63
N LEU A 105 4.97 5.61 -3.08
CA LEU A 105 5.21 6.68 -2.11
C LEU A 105 5.84 6.14 -0.83
N CYS A 106 5.37 5.01 -0.31
CA CYS A 106 5.99 4.34 0.83
C CYS A 106 7.42 3.91 0.53
N SER A 107 7.68 3.39 -0.67
CA SER A 107 9.02 3.04 -1.14
C SER A 107 9.96 4.25 -1.16
N ILE A 108 9.48 5.40 -1.63
CA ILE A 108 10.23 6.66 -1.59
C ILE A 108 10.49 7.07 -0.13
N SER A 109 9.53 6.90 0.78
CA SER A 109 9.72 7.19 2.21
C SER A 109 10.79 6.31 2.87
N VAL A 110 10.92 5.04 2.47
CA VAL A 110 12.00 4.16 2.95
C VAL A 110 13.37 4.60 2.43
N ILE A 111 13.44 5.04 1.17
CA ILE A 111 14.68 5.62 0.61
C ILE A 111 15.01 6.93 1.33
N PHE A 112 14.01 7.74 1.66
CA PHE A 112 14.18 8.97 2.42
C PHE A 112 14.69 8.70 3.84
N PHE A 113 14.21 7.63 4.50
CA PHE A 113 14.74 7.17 5.78
C PHE A 113 16.25 6.90 5.71
N TYR A 114 16.70 6.24 4.62
CA TYR A 114 18.11 5.90 4.44
C TYR A 114 18.99 7.13 4.16
N LEU A 115 18.56 7.99 3.24
CA LEU A 115 19.35 9.17 2.86
C LEU A 115 19.33 10.25 3.94
N ASN A 116 18.28 10.29 4.77
CA ASN A 116 18.00 11.30 5.79
C ASN A 116 18.39 12.74 5.36
N PRO A 117 17.92 13.23 4.20
CA PRO A 117 18.40 14.49 3.64
C PRO A 117 18.04 15.72 4.49
N THR A 118 17.10 15.57 5.42
CA THR A 118 16.59 16.64 6.28
C THR A 118 17.14 16.58 7.70
N ASN A 119 18.04 15.63 8.01
CA ASN A 119 18.57 15.39 9.36
C ASN A 119 17.46 15.29 10.42
N MET A 120 16.40 14.55 10.10
CA MET A 120 15.32 14.28 11.06
C MET A 120 15.85 13.44 12.23
N GLY A 121 15.25 13.65 13.40
CA GLY A 121 15.54 12.85 14.58
C GLY A 121 15.13 11.38 14.42
N ASP A 122 15.77 10.49 15.17
CA ASP A 122 15.58 9.05 15.04
C ASP A 122 14.13 8.61 15.25
N ALA A 123 13.41 9.24 16.17
CA ALA A 123 11.99 8.95 16.38
C ALA A 123 11.17 9.19 15.10
N ALA A 124 11.40 10.30 14.40
CA ALA A 124 10.67 10.65 13.18
C ALA A 124 11.02 9.70 12.03
N LEU A 125 12.29 9.34 11.90
CA LEU A 125 12.75 8.35 10.92
C LEU A 125 12.10 6.99 11.15
N GLY A 126 12.08 6.51 12.41
CA GLY A 126 11.41 5.28 12.79
C GLY A 126 9.91 5.34 12.49
N GLY A 127 9.25 6.45 12.82
CA GLY A 127 7.83 6.67 12.52
C GLY A 127 7.53 6.58 11.01
N ILE A 128 8.34 7.24 10.18
CA ILE A 128 8.21 7.19 8.72
C ILE A 128 8.40 5.77 8.20
N LEU A 129 9.42 5.06 8.69
CA LEU A 129 9.71 3.70 8.27
C LEU A 129 8.59 2.73 8.65
N THR A 130 8.13 2.77 9.90
CA THR A 130 7.02 1.94 10.38
C THR A 130 5.75 2.25 9.59
N ALA A 131 5.42 3.52 9.37
CA ALA A 131 4.26 3.90 8.57
C ALA A 131 4.36 3.35 7.14
N ALA A 132 5.50 3.52 6.47
CA ALA A 132 5.70 3.06 5.11
C ALA A 132 5.54 1.54 4.98
N ILE A 133 6.11 0.76 5.92
CA ILE A 133 5.99 -0.70 5.93
C ILE A 133 4.55 -1.13 6.22
N SER A 134 3.92 -0.61 7.28
CA SER A 134 2.59 -1.02 7.70
C SER A 134 1.52 -0.65 6.66
N ILE A 135 1.61 0.54 6.06
CA ILE A 135 0.70 0.97 5.00
C ILE A 135 0.89 0.07 3.76
N SER A 136 2.13 -0.17 3.31
CA SER A 136 2.40 -1.03 2.15
C SER A 136 1.92 -2.46 2.35
N ALA A 137 2.16 -3.04 3.53
CA ALA A 137 1.70 -4.37 3.88
C ALA A 137 0.16 -4.46 3.86
N THR A 138 -0.52 -3.44 4.40
CA THR A 138 -1.99 -3.35 4.39
C THR A 138 -2.52 -3.25 2.97
N THR A 139 -1.92 -2.40 2.13
CA THR A 139 -2.28 -2.27 0.71
C THR A 139 -2.19 -3.59 -0.03
N VAL A 140 -1.06 -4.30 0.12
CA VAL A 140 -0.83 -5.62 -0.49
C VAL A 140 -1.84 -6.65 0.01
N PHE A 141 -2.12 -6.67 1.31
CA PHE A 141 -3.10 -7.57 1.90
C PHE A 141 -4.51 -7.35 1.32
N LEU A 142 -4.94 -6.09 1.18
CA LEU A 142 -6.23 -5.76 0.58
C LEU A 142 -6.31 -6.18 -0.90
N LEU A 143 -5.24 -5.98 -1.67
CA LEU A 143 -5.17 -6.47 -3.05
C LEU A 143 -5.24 -7.99 -3.13
N ALA A 144 -4.59 -8.70 -2.20
CA ALA A 144 -4.67 -10.16 -2.13
C ALA A 144 -6.11 -10.64 -1.87
N ILE A 145 -6.82 -10.02 -0.91
CA ILE A 145 -8.23 -10.34 -0.64
C ILE A 145 -9.10 -10.01 -1.85
N ALA A 146 -8.91 -8.85 -2.48
CA ALA A 146 -9.66 -8.44 -3.67
C ALA A 146 -9.50 -9.48 -4.79
N ARG A 147 -8.27 -9.94 -5.03
CA ARG A 147 -7.96 -10.98 -6.03
C ARG A 147 -8.67 -12.29 -5.73
N LEU A 148 -8.61 -12.77 -4.49
CA LEU A 148 -9.28 -14.02 -4.09
C LEU A 148 -10.81 -13.92 -4.23
N THR A 149 -11.36 -12.76 -3.84
CA THR A 149 -12.81 -12.51 -3.91
C THR A 149 -13.29 -12.46 -5.35
N LEU A 150 -12.58 -11.74 -6.23
CA LEU A 150 -12.95 -11.67 -7.65
C LEU A 150 -12.87 -13.02 -8.34
N ARG A 151 -11.80 -13.79 -8.09
CA ARG A 151 -11.69 -15.16 -8.63
C ARG A 151 -12.86 -16.02 -8.18
N LYS A 152 -13.23 -15.97 -6.91
CA LYS A 152 -14.39 -16.71 -6.39
C LYS A 152 -15.68 -16.30 -7.09
N ILE A 153 -15.92 -15.00 -7.28
CA ILE A 153 -17.12 -14.50 -7.98
C ILE A 153 -17.13 -14.99 -9.43
N LEU A 154 -16.03 -14.81 -10.17
CA LEU A 154 -15.95 -15.21 -11.58
C LEU A 154 -16.14 -16.72 -11.77
N THR A 155 -15.62 -17.55 -10.87
CA THR A 155 -15.85 -19.00 -10.92
C THR A 155 -17.30 -19.41 -10.65
N LEU A 156 -18.09 -18.59 -9.96
CA LEU A 156 -19.50 -18.88 -9.66
C LEU A 156 -20.45 -18.45 -10.79
N TYR A 157 -20.01 -17.52 -11.65
CA TYR A 157 -20.76 -17.03 -12.80
C TYR A 157 -20.39 -17.71 -14.13
N ARG A 158 -19.48 -18.70 -14.07
CA ARG A 158 -19.13 -19.60 -15.18
C ARG A 158 -20.12 -20.77 -15.21
#